data_AF-A0A7Y4VVC8-F1
#
_entry.id   AF-A0A7Y4VVC8-F1
#
_cell.length_a   1.000
_cell.length_b   1.000
_cell.length_c   1.000
_cell.angle_alpha   90.00
_cell.angle_beta   90.00
_cell.angle_gamma   90.00
#
_symmetry.space_group_name_H-M   'P 1'
#
loop_
_entity.id
_entity.type
_entity.pdbx_description
1 polymer ?
#
loop_
_entity_poly.entity_id
_entity_poly.type
_entity_poly.pdbx_seq_one_letter_code
_entity_poly.pdbx_strand_id
1 'polypeptide(L)' 'MDAIPTPLISSFIIRFVMEEKLAYHGSIRHIQTAEEINFNEWKEAVEFMRRFVPLKKTDMDCGL' A
#
# COMPACT_ATOMS: atom_id res chain seq x y z
N MET A 1 10.66 -1.17 -32.02
CA MET A 1 9.60 -1.94 -31.35
C MET A 1 9.62 -1.52 -29.90
N ASP A 2 8.88 -0.46 -29.58
CA ASP A 2 8.76 0.03 -28.22
C ASP A 2 8.00 -1.04 -27.41
N ALA A 3 8.72 -1.71 -26.51
CA ALA A 3 8.11 -2.67 -25.61
C ALA A 3 7.10 -1.91 -24.75
N ILE A 4 5.81 -2.23 -24.91
CA ILE A 4 4.76 -1.70 -24.04
C ILE A 4 5.13 -2.15 -22.62
N PRO A 5 5.44 -1.24 -21.69
CA PRO A 5 5.81 -1.64 -20.35
C PRO A 5 4.61 -2.36 -19.73
N THR A 6 4.81 -3.63 -19.36
CA THR A 6 3.80 -4.39 -18.62
C THR A 6 3.43 -3.60 -17.37
N PRO A 7 2.14 -3.34 -17.11
CA PRO A 7 1.74 -2.56 -15.95
C PRO A 7 2.23 -3.26 -14.68
N LEU A 8 3.02 -2.55 -13.87
CA LEU A 8 3.49 -3.04 -12.59
C LEU A 8 2.34 -2.96 -11.57
N ILE A 9 1.45 -3.94 -11.61
CA ILE A 9 0.34 -4.05 -10.67
C ILE A 9 0.89 -4.53 -9.33
N SER A 10 0.75 -3.71 -8.29
CA SER A 10 1.02 -4.09 -6.90
C SER A 10 -0.30 -4.39 -6.21
N SER A 11 -0.38 -5.47 -5.44
CA SER A 11 -1.62 -5.96 -4.83
C SER A 11 -1.43 -6.17 -3.35
N PHE A 12 -2.36 -5.65 -2.55
CA PHE A 12 -2.32 -5.71 -1.10
C PHE A 12 -3.63 -6.24 -0.54
N ILE A 13 -3.54 -7.10 0.48
CA ILE A 13 -4.68 -7.47 1.32
C ILE A 13 -4.53 -6.74 2.64
N ILE A 14 -5.60 -6.08 3.07
CA ILE A 14 -5.64 -5.38 4.35
C ILE A 14 -6.74 -6.00 5.19
N ARG A 15 -6.40 -6.44 6.40
CA ARG A 15 -7.33 -6.95 7.40
C ARG A 15 -7.41 -5.96 8.53
N PHE A 16 -8.60 -5.45 8.79
CA PHE A 16 -8.88 -4.64 9.97
C PHE A 16 -9.50 -5.50 11.06
N VAL A 17 -9.02 -5.31 12.28
CA VAL A 17 -9.57 -5.85 13.51
C VAL A 17 -9.97 -4.66 14.36
N MET A 18 -11.28 -4.53 14.59
CA MET A 18 -11.84 -3.49 15.44
C MET A 18 -12.21 -4.12 16.77
N GLU A 19 -11.53 -3.71 17.83
CA GLU A 19 -11.97 -4.04 19.19
C GLU A 19 -13.01 -3.02 19.66
N GLU A 20 -13.92 -3.47 20.52
CA GLU A 20 -15.23 -2.87 20.78
C GLU A 20 -15.20 -1.40 21.25
N LYS A 21 -14.04 -0.82 21.57
CA LYS A 21 -13.91 0.54 22.10
C LYS A 21 -12.59 1.27 21.76
N LEU A 22 -12.28 1.52 20.49
CA LEU A 22 -11.36 2.60 20.00
C LEU A 22 -9.95 2.18 19.52
N ALA A 23 -9.53 0.92 19.68
CA ALA A 23 -8.28 0.44 19.09
C ALA A 23 -8.58 -0.25 17.75
N TYR A 24 -8.15 0.36 16.65
CA TYR A 24 -8.12 -0.31 15.35
C TYR A 24 -6.72 -0.89 15.19
N HIS A 25 -6.63 -2.18 14.93
CA HIS A 25 -5.37 -2.81 14.55
C HIS A 25 -5.63 -3.70 13.34
N GLY A 26 -4.60 -4.24 12.74
CA GLY A 26 -4.77 -5.01 11.53
C GLY A 26 -3.48 -5.63 11.02
N SER A 27 -3.59 -6.22 9.84
CA SER A 27 -2.43 -6.64 9.06
C SER A 27 -2.57 -6.22 7.61
N ILE A 28 -1.44 -5.92 6.99
CA ILE A 28 -1.34 -5.68 5.56
C ILE A 28 -0.33 -6.65 4.97
N ARG A 29 -0.73 -7.30 3.87
CA ARG A 29 0.09 -8.27 3.14
C ARG A 29 0.24 -7.86 1.69
N HIS A 30 1.47 -7.82 1.21
CA HIS A 30 1.79 -7.69 -0.20
C HIS A 30 1.72 -9.07 -0.87
N ILE A 31 0.92 -9.19 -1.93
CA ILE A 31 0.61 -10.49 -2.54
C ILE A 31 1.80 -11.05 -3.31
N GLN A 32 2.55 -10.17 -3.98
CA GLN A 32 3.65 -10.54 -4.87
C GLN A 32 4.87 -11.04 -4.07
N THR A 33 5.21 -10.42 -2.95
CA THR A 33 6.37 -10.82 -2.12
C THR A 33 5.98 -11.70 -0.93
N ALA A 34 4.67 -11.87 -0.68
CA ALA A 34 4.13 -12.50 0.53
C ALA A 34 4.58 -11.85 1.85
N GLU A 35 5.18 -10.65 1.81
CA GLU A 35 5.52 -9.87 3.00
C GLU A 35 4.24 -9.39 3.68
N GLU A 36 4.19 -9.53 5.00
CA GLU A 36 3.08 -9.11 5.85
C GLU A 36 3.61 -8.35 7.05
N ILE A 37 2.91 -7.28 7.45
CA ILE A 37 3.13 -6.60 8.72
C ILE A 37 1.81 -6.46 9.48
N ASN A 38 1.89 -6.42 10.80
CA ASN A 38 0.79 -5.95 11.65
C ASN A 38 0.90 -4.43 11.82
N PHE A 39 -0.25 -3.76 11.86
CA PHE A 39 -0.32 -2.32 12.13
C PHE A 39 -1.31 -2.05 13.26
N ASN A 40 -0.99 -1.07 14.09
CA ASN A 40 -1.88 -0.48 15.09
C ASN A 40 -2.38 0.90 14.63
N GLU A 41 -1.70 1.50 13.66
CA GLU A 41 -2.09 2.75 13.03
C GLU A 41 -2.12 2.64 11.50
N TRP A 42 -3.06 3.32 10.85
CA TRP A 42 -3.22 3.27 9.39
C TRP A 42 -1.97 3.79 8.68
N LYS A 43 -1.27 4.71 9.35
CA LYS A 43 0.01 5.26 8.90
C LYS A 43 1.06 4.17 8.65
N GLU A 44 1.11 3.13 9.48
CA GLU A 44 2.07 2.02 9.30
C GLU A 44 1.75 1.21 8.04
N ALA A 45 0.47 0.97 7.76
CA ALA A 45 0.04 0.30 6.53
C ALA A 45 0.37 1.13 5.28
N VAL A 46 0.20 2.46 5.35
CA VAL A 46 0.57 3.37 4.25
C VAL A 46 2.07 3.35 3.99
N GLU A 47 2.90 3.43 5.03
CA GLU A 47 4.36 3.37 4.88
C GLU A 47 4.81 2.02 4.29
N PHE A 48 4.14 0.92 4.63
CA PHE A 48 4.38 -0.37 3.99
C PHE A 48 4.05 -0.35 2.49
N MET A 49 2.87 0.17 2.09
CA MET A 49 2.49 0.27 0.67
C MET A 49 3.46 1.15 -0.14
N ARG A 50 3.99 2.22 0.47
CA ARG A 50 4.96 3.14 -0.17
C ARG A 50 6.28 2.47 -0.54
N ARG A 51 6.62 1.33 0.07
CA ARG A 51 7.83 0.56 -0.30
C ARG A 51 7.68 -0.12 -1.67
N PHE A 52 6.46 -0.40 -2.09
CA PHE A 52 6.16 -1.18 -3.31
C PHE A 52 5.52 -0.33 -4.41
N VAL A 53 4.79 0.72 -4.03
CA VAL A 53 4.22 1.68 -4.97
C VAL A 53 5.15 2.90 -5.02
N PRO A 54 5.92 3.09 -6.12
CA PRO A 54 6.67 4.32 -6.33
C PRO A 54 5.67 5.45 -6.56
N LEU A 55 5.20 6.07 -5.47
CA LEU A 55 4.45 7.31 -5.52
C LEU A 55 5.42 8.37 -6.04
N LYS A 56 5.52 8.53 -7.36
CA LYS A 56 6.19 9.68 -7.95
C LYS A 56 5.54 10.91 -7.34
N LYS A 57 6.37 11.80 -6.79
CA LYS A 57 5.95 13.07 -6.17
C LYS A 57 5.45 14.07 -7.24
N THR A 58 4.95 13.59 -8.38
CA THR A 58 4.93 14.31 -9.66
C THR A 58 3.67 13.97 -10.47
N ASP A 59 2.52 13.91 -9.80
CA ASP A 59 1.21 14.08 -10.45
C ASP A 59 0.38 15.17 -9.73
N MET A 60 1.04 16.00 -8.90
CA MET A 60 0.56 17.35 -8.53
C MET A 60 1.21 18.40 -9.45
N ASP A 61 1.26 18.10 -10.74
CA ASP A 61 1.31 19.12 -11.78
C ASP A 61 0.36 18.63 -12.90
N CYS A 62 -0.94 18.58 -12.59
CA CYS A 62 -1.90 18.89 -13.64
C CYS A 62 -1.67 20.37 -13.96
N GLY A 63 -0.83 20.59 -14.96
CA GLY A 63 -0.17 21.86 -15.24
C GLY A 63 -1.08 23.01 -15.67
N LEU A 64 -0.44 24.19 -15.59
CA LEU A 64 -0.71 25.49 -16.22
C LEU A 64 -2.16 25.96 -16.39
#